data_AF-A0A536CDR1-F1
#
_entry.id   AF-A0A536CDR1-F1
#
_cell.length_a   1.000
_cell.length_b   1.000
_cell.length_c   1.000
_cell.angle_alpha   90.00
_cell.angle_beta   90.00
_cell.angle_gamma   90.00
#
_symmetry.space_group_name_H-M   'P 1'
#
loop_
_entity.id
_entity.type
_entity.pdbx_description
1 polymer ?
#
loop_
_entity_poly.entity_id
_entity_poly.type
_entity_poly.pdbx_seq_one_letter_code
_entity_poly.pdbx_strand_id
1 'polypeptide(L)'
;MGGPQPLPRFAPKVPAGWIVQLYRRDALGIQDWELLDKVGARLYVRCLEVLAVSDSLVRCPQCGTEFEVPWIGQPADRVASCPSCNWSISAGVYHARFEHQDLLGGNARGAFTTFVEEYPRARSYAERMLIVDRLVHAVHVSGNTVVRNLIEGHPRHVLAILDGLAAVDASNTHVGP
;
A
#
# COMPACT_ATOMS: atom_id res chain seq x y z
N MET A 1 -12.19 33.52 11.87
CA MET A 1 -12.75 32.61 10.86
C MET A 1 -11.69 31.59 10.52
N GLY A 2 -11.84 30.33 10.99
CA GLY A 2 -10.92 29.26 10.63
C GLY A 2 -11.24 28.80 9.21
N GLY A 3 -10.25 28.82 8.32
CA GLY A 3 -10.40 28.26 6.98
C GLY A 3 -10.74 26.76 7.02
N PRO A 4 -11.12 26.17 5.88
CA PRO A 4 -11.42 24.74 5.81
C PRO A 4 -10.22 23.93 6.33
N GLN A 5 -10.45 23.05 7.30
CA GLN A 5 -9.41 22.17 7.82
C GLN A 5 -8.97 21.20 6.71
N PRO A 6 -7.66 20.87 6.61
CA PRO A 6 -7.20 19.94 5.60
C PRO A 6 -7.79 18.56 5.85
N LEU A 7 -8.16 17.86 4.78
CA LEU A 7 -8.69 16.50 4.83
C LEU A 7 -7.56 15.47 4.69
N PRO A 8 -7.71 14.27 5.28
CA PRO A 8 -6.80 13.17 5.03
C PRO A 8 -6.66 12.90 3.53
N ARG A 9 -5.42 12.69 3.11
CA ARG A 9 -5.04 12.29 1.76
C ARG A 9 -4.35 10.95 1.86
N PHE A 10 -4.73 10.05 0.97
CA PHE A 10 -4.14 8.73 0.86
C PHE A 10 -3.27 8.65 -0.39
N ALA A 11 -2.22 7.87 -0.32
CA ALA A 11 -1.29 7.67 -1.41
C ALA A 11 -1.98 6.98 -2.59
N PRO A 12 -1.61 7.33 -3.83
CA PRO A 12 -2.05 6.58 -4.99
C PRO A 12 -1.46 5.17 -4.95
N LYS A 13 -2.15 4.23 -5.61
CA LYS A 13 -1.64 2.89 -5.85
C LYS A 13 -0.41 2.92 -6.76
N VAL A 14 0.34 1.82 -6.75
CA VAL A 14 1.47 1.63 -7.67
C VAL A 14 0.94 1.29 -9.06
N PRO A 15 1.31 2.01 -10.12
CA PRO A 15 0.98 1.63 -11.48
C PRO A 15 1.52 0.23 -11.79
N ALA A 16 0.70 -0.66 -12.33
CA ALA A 16 1.13 -2.02 -12.69
C ALA A 16 2.34 -2.01 -13.64
N GLY A 17 2.43 -1.02 -14.54
CA GLY A 17 3.57 -0.84 -15.43
C GLY A 17 4.90 -0.60 -14.71
N TRP A 18 4.91 0.03 -13.53
CA TRP A 18 6.13 0.21 -12.74
C TRP A 18 6.62 -1.11 -12.15
N ILE A 19 5.69 -1.95 -11.68
CA ILE A 19 6.02 -3.31 -11.21
C ILE A 19 6.61 -4.11 -12.36
N VAL A 20 5.94 -4.15 -13.52
CA VAL A 20 6.43 -4.87 -14.70
C VAL A 20 7.82 -4.40 -15.13
N GLN A 21 8.04 -3.08 -15.16
CA GLN A 21 9.34 -2.52 -15.52
C GLN A 21 10.43 -2.88 -14.50
N LEU A 22 10.11 -2.84 -13.21
CA LEU A 22 11.04 -3.19 -12.14
C LEU A 22 11.53 -4.63 -12.29
N TYR A 23 10.60 -5.59 -12.40
CA TYR A 23 10.93 -7.01 -12.59
C TYR A 23 11.69 -7.27 -13.89
N ARG A 24 11.31 -6.62 -15.00
CA ARG A 24 12.04 -6.77 -16.27
C ARG A 24 13.48 -6.28 -16.18
N ARG A 25 13.72 -5.14 -15.52
CA ARG A 25 15.09 -4.61 -15.36
C ARG A 25 15.92 -5.51 -14.46
N ASP A 26 15.33 -5.99 -13.37
CA ASP A 26 15.97 -6.95 -12.47
C ASP A 26 16.36 -8.25 -13.19
N ALA A 27 15.45 -8.82 -13.98
CA ALA A 27 15.72 -10.03 -14.78
C ALA A 27 16.83 -9.83 -15.83
N LEU A 28 17.09 -8.59 -16.27
CA LEU A 28 18.21 -8.23 -17.14
C LEU A 28 19.51 -7.95 -16.37
N GLY A 29 19.53 -8.14 -15.05
CA GLY A 29 20.65 -7.81 -14.15
C GLY A 29 20.84 -6.31 -13.92
N ILE A 30 19.86 -5.48 -14.29
CA ILE A 30 19.92 -4.03 -14.14
C ILE A 30 19.34 -3.64 -12.77
N GLN A 31 20.22 -3.20 -11.87
CA GLN A 31 19.83 -2.69 -10.55
C GLN A 31 19.30 -1.25 -10.64
N ASP A 32 18.01 -1.10 -10.96
CA ASP A 32 17.33 0.20 -11.03
C ASP A 32 16.88 0.67 -9.64
N TRP A 33 17.83 1.21 -8.86
CA TRP A 33 17.58 1.72 -7.52
C TRP A 33 16.51 2.82 -7.46
N GLU A 34 16.46 3.70 -8.46
CA GLU A 34 15.48 4.78 -8.49
C GLU A 34 14.05 4.21 -8.63
N LEU A 35 13.85 3.27 -9.55
CA LEU A 35 12.56 2.62 -9.72
C LEU A 35 12.18 1.76 -8.51
N LEU A 36 13.14 1.02 -7.95
CA LEU A 36 12.92 0.20 -6.75
C LEU A 36 12.47 1.07 -5.57
N ASP A 37 13.20 2.15 -5.29
CA ASP A 37 12.89 3.04 -4.17
C ASP A 37 11.54 3.72 -4.36
N LYS A 38 11.23 4.13 -5.59
CA LYS A 38 9.94 4.72 -5.95
C LYS A 38 8.78 3.75 -5.76
N VAL A 39 8.93 2.50 -6.22
CA VAL A 39 7.91 1.45 -6.07
C VAL A 39 7.74 1.10 -4.60
N GLY A 40 8.83 0.76 -3.91
CA GLY A 40 8.78 0.31 -2.54
C GLY A 40 8.34 1.39 -1.56
N ALA A 41 8.71 2.65 -1.75
CA ALA A 41 8.18 3.76 -0.95
C ALA A 41 6.66 3.92 -1.09
N ARG A 42 6.12 3.72 -2.31
CA ARG A 42 4.68 3.81 -2.54
C ARG A 42 3.94 2.59 -1.96
N LEU A 43 4.49 1.38 -2.12
CA LEU A 43 3.97 0.19 -1.44
C LEU A 43 3.96 0.38 0.08
N TYR A 44 5.04 0.93 0.64
CA TYR A 44 5.20 1.16 2.08
C TYR A 44 4.11 2.08 2.64
N VAL A 45 3.91 3.25 2.01
CA VAL A 45 2.87 4.19 2.45
C VAL A 45 1.47 3.57 2.28
N ARG A 46 1.22 2.84 1.19
CA ARG A 46 -0.07 2.16 1.00
C ARG A 46 -0.33 1.10 2.07
N CYS A 47 0.66 0.29 2.41
CA CYS A 47 0.54 -0.70 3.48
C CYS A 47 0.24 -0.03 4.83
N LEU A 48 0.92 1.08 5.17
CA LEU A 48 0.63 1.86 6.38
C LEU A 48 -0.80 2.37 6.40
N GLU A 49 -1.28 2.95 5.29
CA GLU A 49 -2.64 3.49 5.20
C GLU A 49 -3.70 2.41 5.31
N VAL A 50 -3.49 1.26 4.67
CA VAL A 50 -4.40 0.12 4.76
C VAL A 50 -4.48 -0.39 6.20
N LEU A 51 -3.35 -0.53 6.88
CA LEU A 51 -3.29 -0.94 8.28
C LEU A 51 -4.00 0.08 9.19
N ALA A 52 -3.67 1.36 9.06
CA ALA A 52 -4.27 2.43 9.86
C ALA A 52 -5.79 2.53 9.67
N VAL A 53 -6.26 2.52 8.42
CA VAL A 53 -7.70 2.55 8.12
C VAL A 53 -8.39 1.31 8.64
N SER A 54 -7.74 0.13 8.62
CA SER A 54 -8.31 -1.10 9.18
C SER A 54 -8.36 -1.11 10.71
N ASP A 55 -7.50 -0.32 11.37
CA ASP A 55 -7.40 -0.21 12.83
C ASP A 55 -8.18 0.98 13.41
N SER A 56 -9.01 1.64 12.59
CA SER A 56 -9.74 2.87 12.99
C SER A 56 -8.81 4.02 13.37
N LEU A 57 -7.64 4.12 12.73
CA LEU A 57 -6.66 5.18 13.00
C LEU A 57 -6.62 6.19 11.86
N VAL A 58 -6.33 7.44 12.20
CA VAL A 58 -6.00 8.50 11.23
C VAL A 58 -4.70 9.19 11.61
N ARG A 59 -3.91 9.54 10.60
CA ARG A 59 -2.80 10.48 10.77
C ARG A 59 -3.29 11.91 10.54
N CYS A 60 -3.15 12.77 11.55
CA CYS A 60 -3.57 14.16 11.49
C CYS A 60 -2.88 14.89 10.32
N PRO A 61 -3.63 15.50 9.38
CA PRO A 61 -3.06 16.22 8.25
C PRO A 61 -2.40 17.56 8.64
N GLN A 62 -2.58 18.05 9.87
CA GLN A 62 -1.96 19.29 10.35
C GLN A 62 -0.63 19.06 11.07
N CYS A 63 -0.59 18.12 12.02
CA CYS A 63 0.60 17.89 12.85
C CYS A 63 1.23 16.49 12.72
N GLY A 64 0.58 15.57 12.01
CA GLY A 64 1.09 14.22 11.80
C GLY A 64 0.87 13.23 12.96
N THR A 65 0.24 13.65 14.06
CA THR A 65 -0.16 12.75 15.17
C THR A 65 -1.15 11.70 14.69
N GLU A 66 -0.90 10.44 15.01
CA GLU A 66 -1.83 9.35 14.79
C GLU A 66 -2.77 9.17 16.00
N PHE A 67 -4.06 8.98 15.75
CA PHE A 67 -5.07 8.79 16.79
C PHE A 67 -6.30 8.06 16.27
N GLU A 68 -7.10 7.52 17.20
CA GLU A 68 -8.34 6.81 16.89
C GLU A 68 -9.42 7.73 16.32
N VAL A 69 -10.16 7.20 15.35
CA VAL A 69 -11.33 7.83 14.74
C VAL A 69 -12.53 6.87 14.80
N PRO A 70 -13.77 7.39 14.75
CA PRO A 70 -14.93 6.53 14.83
C PRO A 70 -14.99 5.57 13.65
N TRP A 71 -15.25 4.30 13.94
CA TRP A 71 -15.29 3.21 12.96
C TRP A 71 -16.54 3.22 12.07
N ILE A 72 -16.46 2.46 10.97
CA ILE A 72 -17.57 2.15 10.07
C ILE A 72 -18.77 1.62 10.86
N GLY A 73 -19.93 2.25 10.70
CA GLY A 73 -21.17 1.91 11.42
C GLY A 73 -21.44 2.74 12.68
N GLN A 74 -20.51 3.60 13.09
CA GLN A 74 -20.79 4.65 14.09
C GLN A 74 -21.61 5.80 13.48
N PRO A 75 -22.32 6.61 14.30
CA PRO A 75 -23.04 7.79 13.83
C PRO A 75 -22.12 8.75 13.04
N ALA A 76 -22.59 9.20 11.87
CA ALA A 76 -21.80 9.97 10.92
C ALA A 76 -21.31 11.33 11.47
N ASP A 77 -22.03 11.88 12.44
CA ASP A 77 -21.76 13.15 13.11
C ASP A 77 -20.79 13.01 14.29
N ARG A 78 -20.43 11.79 14.71
CA ARG A 78 -19.46 11.57 15.77
C ARG A 78 -18.11 12.14 15.37
N VAL A 79 -17.57 13.04 16.19
CA VAL A 79 -16.31 13.74 15.95
C VAL A 79 -15.16 13.10 16.73
N ALA A 80 -14.01 12.94 16.08
CA ALA A 80 -12.73 12.74 16.75
C ALA A 80 -11.85 13.97 16.58
N SER A 81 -11.15 14.33 17.65
CA SER A 81 -10.27 15.48 17.73
C SER A 81 -8.84 15.02 17.93
N CYS A 82 -7.91 15.61 17.18
CA CYS A 82 -6.50 15.34 17.35
C CYS A 82 -6.07 15.74 18.77
N PRO A 83 -5.34 14.87 19.50
CA PRO A 83 -4.91 15.20 20.86
C PRO A 83 -3.75 16.23 20.91
N SER A 84 -3.13 16.54 19.76
CA SER A 84 -1.93 17.38 19.69
C SER A 84 -2.16 18.72 18.99
N CYS A 85 -3.31 18.94 18.35
CA CYS A 85 -3.64 20.20 17.69
C CYS A 85 -5.16 20.39 17.59
N ASN A 86 -5.60 21.49 17.00
CA ASN A 86 -7.03 21.83 16.92
C ASN A 86 -7.77 21.18 15.74
N TRP A 87 -7.17 20.17 15.10
CA TRP A 87 -7.79 19.45 13.99
C TRP A 87 -8.86 18.47 14.48
N SER A 88 -9.97 18.37 13.77
CA SER A 88 -11.00 17.37 14.04
C SER A 88 -11.68 16.88 12.76
N ILE A 89 -12.30 15.71 12.83
CA ILE A 89 -13.02 15.10 11.71
C ILE A 89 -14.23 14.30 12.21
N SER A 90 -15.34 14.33 11.47
CA SER A 90 -16.48 13.46 11.76
C SER A 90 -16.32 12.09 11.11
N ALA A 91 -16.97 11.08 11.67
CA ALA A 91 -16.99 9.72 11.15
C ALA A 91 -17.40 9.66 9.68
N GLY A 92 -18.48 10.38 9.31
CA GLY A 92 -18.99 10.42 7.94
C GLY A 92 -18.02 11.08 6.96
N VAL A 93 -17.36 12.16 7.38
CA VAL A 93 -16.33 12.81 6.55
C VAL A 93 -15.13 11.88 6.39
N TYR A 94 -14.65 11.27 7.47
CA TYR A 94 -13.53 10.33 7.40
C TYR A 94 -13.82 9.13 6.48
N HIS A 95 -15.00 8.50 6.63
CA HIS A 95 -15.45 7.41 5.77
C HIS A 95 -15.44 7.81 4.29
N ALA A 96 -16.07 8.94 3.96
CA ALA A 96 -16.11 9.45 2.58
C ALA A 96 -14.72 9.77 2.00
N ARG A 97 -13.67 9.90 2.83
CA ARG A 97 -12.30 10.10 2.34
C ARG A 97 -11.63 8.80 1.89
N PHE A 98 -11.83 7.69 2.59
CA PHE A 98 -11.20 6.43 2.21
C PHE A 98 -12.12 5.51 1.39
N GLU A 99 -13.41 5.82 1.35
CA GLU A 99 -14.38 5.12 0.49
C GLU A 99 -13.89 5.14 -0.96
N HIS A 100 -14.04 4.00 -1.64
CA HIS A 100 -13.55 3.76 -3.01
C HIS A 100 -12.03 3.84 -3.23
N GLN A 101 -11.22 4.01 -2.19
CA GLN A 101 -9.75 4.02 -2.29
C GLN A 101 -9.10 2.66 -2.07
N ASP A 102 -9.91 1.61 -1.94
CA ASP A 102 -9.47 0.24 -1.65
C ASP A 102 -8.50 0.21 -0.46
N LEU A 103 -8.94 0.75 0.69
CA LEU A 103 -8.13 0.90 1.90
C LEU A 103 -8.50 -0.06 3.03
N LEU A 104 -9.50 -0.92 2.81
CA LEU A 104 -9.85 -1.96 3.76
C LEU A 104 -8.93 -3.17 3.54
N GLY A 105 -8.07 -3.41 4.53
CA GLY A 105 -7.10 -4.49 4.55
C GLY A 105 -7.76 -5.78 5.02
N GLY A 106 -8.25 -6.56 4.07
CA GLY A 106 -8.79 -7.90 4.35
C GLY A 106 -7.68 -8.93 4.65
N ASN A 107 -7.78 -10.09 4.02
CA ASN A 107 -7.03 -11.32 4.32
C ASN A 107 -5.49 -11.28 4.20
N ALA A 108 -4.87 -10.12 3.92
CA ALA A 108 -3.41 -9.97 3.74
C ALA A 108 -2.75 -9.03 4.76
N ARG A 109 -3.42 -8.72 5.87
CA ARG A 109 -2.88 -7.86 6.93
C ARG A 109 -1.45 -8.25 7.35
N GLY A 110 -1.19 -9.55 7.53
CA GLY A 110 0.14 -10.04 7.92
C GLY A 110 1.24 -9.65 6.93
N ALA A 111 0.97 -9.75 5.62
CA ALA A 111 1.93 -9.35 4.58
C ALA A 111 2.22 -7.85 4.60
N PHE A 112 1.20 -7.02 4.86
CA PHE A 112 1.39 -5.57 5.00
C PHE A 112 2.23 -5.22 6.23
N THR A 113 1.98 -5.88 7.36
CA THR A 113 2.78 -5.69 8.59
C THR A 113 4.24 -6.06 8.36
N THR A 114 4.51 -7.26 7.82
CA THR A 114 5.87 -7.70 7.52
C THR A 114 6.59 -6.73 6.57
N PHE A 115 5.92 -6.27 5.50
CA PHE A 115 6.53 -5.34 4.56
C PHE A 115 6.91 -3.99 5.21
N VAL A 116 6.01 -3.42 6.03
CA VAL A 116 6.27 -2.16 6.74
C VAL A 116 7.42 -2.30 7.73
N GLU A 117 7.59 -3.47 8.35
CA GLU A 117 8.69 -3.71 9.28
C GLU A 117 10.03 -3.94 8.57
N GLU A 118 10.04 -4.70 7.47
CA GLU A 118 11.28 -5.14 6.82
C GLU A 118 11.82 -4.11 5.83
N TYR A 119 10.96 -3.48 5.02
CA TYR A 119 11.40 -2.64 3.90
C TYR A 119 12.33 -1.47 4.31
N PRO A 120 12.05 -0.70 5.38
CA PRO A 120 12.94 0.38 5.81
C PRO A 120 14.29 -0.09 6.36
N ARG A 121 14.39 -1.35 6.79
CA ARG A 121 15.60 -1.94 7.36
C ARG A 121 16.54 -2.49 6.29
N ALA A 122 16.01 -2.77 5.11
CA ALA A 122 16.75 -3.35 4.00
C ALA A 122 17.81 -2.39 3.44
N ARG A 123 19.05 -2.90 3.32
CA ARG A 123 20.23 -2.10 2.96
C ARG A 123 20.78 -2.41 1.57
N SER A 124 20.40 -3.55 1.00
CA SER A 124 20.86 -3.96 -0.33
C SER A 124 19.73 -4.00 -1.35
N TYR A 125 20.08 -3.90 -2.64
CA TYR A 125 19.13 -3.97 -3.74
C TYR A 125 18.38 -5.31 -3.72
N ALA A 126 19.13 -6.42 -3.60
CA ALA A 126 18.58 -7.77 -3.58
C ALA A 126 17.61 -7.99 -2.41
N GLU A 127 17.94 -7.47 -1.23
CA GLU A 127 17.06 -7.54 -0.07
C GLU A 127 15.76 -6.75 -0.28
N ARG A 128 15.84 -5.53 -0.81
CA ARG A 128 14.65 -4.72 -1.13
C ARG A 128 13.79 -5.37 -2.21
N MET A 129 14.40 -5.90 -3.27
CA MET A 129 13.71 -6.65 -4.32
C MET A 129 12.99 -7.86 -3.74
N LEU A 130 13.64 -8.64 -2.88
CA LEU A 130 13.04 -9.81 -2.23
C LEU A 130 11.84 -9.44 -1.35
N ILE A 131 11.92 -8.35 -0.59
CA ILE A 131 10.82 -7.86 0.25
C ILE A 131 9.64 -7.38 -0.61
N VAL A 132 9.92 -6.66 -1.70
CA VAL A 132 8.91 -6.26 -2.69
C VAL A 132 8.26 -7.48 -3.31
N ASP A 133 9.05 -8.48 -3.70
CA ASP A 133 8.56 -9.69 -4.33
C ASP A 133 7.65 -10.51 -3.41
N ARG A 134 8.06 -10.73 -2.16
CA ARG A 134 7.22 -11.40 -1.15
C ARG A 134 5.87 -10.72 -0.98
N LEU A 135 5.84 -9.38 -0.96
CA LEU A 135 4.58 -8.64 -0.86
C LEU A 135 3.72 -8.84 -2.11
N VAL A 136 4.31 -8.68 -3.30
CA VAL A 136 3.60 -8.86 -4.58
C VAL A 136 3.02 -10.27 -4.67
N HIS A 137 3.80 -11.28 -4.30
CA HIS A 137 3.37 -12.68 -4.26
C HIS A 137 2.24 -12.93 -3.25
N ALA A 138 2.38 -12.44 -2.01
CA ALA A 138 1.35 -12.61 -0.99
C ALA A 138 0.01 -11.99 -1.43
N VAL A 139 0.08 -10.83 -2.09
CA VAL A 139 -1.08 -10.13 -2.63
C VAL A 139 -1.67 -10.86 -3.84
N HIS A 140 -0.82 -11.46 -4.69
CA HIS A 140 -1.24 -12.31 -5.81
C HIS A 140 -2.05 -13.51 -5.32
N VAL A 141 -1.52 -14.29 -4.37
CA VAL A 141 -2.17 -15.51 -3.85
C VAL A 141 -3.45 -15.19 -3.06
N SER A 142 -3.52 -14.02 -2.43
CA SER A 142 -4.71 -13.58 -1.68
C SER A 142 -5.91 -13.20 -2.56
N GLY A 143 -5.72 -13.11 -3.89
CA GLY A 143 -6.79 -12.87 -4.85
C GLY A 143 -7.19 -11.41 -5.07
N ASN A 144 -8.28 -11.22 -5.83
CA ASN A 144 -8.66 -9.94 -6.45
C ASN A 144 -8.79 -8.74 -5.51
N THR A 145 -9.24 -8.93 -4.27
CA THR A 145 -9.56 -7.81 -3.36
C THR A 145 -8.30 -7.16 -2.82
N VAL A 146 -7.27 -7.94 -2.51
CA VAL A 146 -6.04 -7.45 -1.89
C VAL A 146 -5.16 -6.74 -2.92
N VAL A 147 -5.12 -7.23 -4.16
CA VAL A 147 -4.39 -6.59 -5.27
C VAL A 147 -4.82 -5.14 -5.46
N ARG A 148 -6.12 -4.85 -5.30
CA ARG A 148 -6.66 -3.50 -5.41
C ARG A 148 -6.13 -2.55 -4.35
N ASN A 149 -5.68 -3.04 -3.18
CA ASN A 149 -5.15 -2.17 -2.14
C ASN A 149 -3.85 -1.48 -2.60
N LEU A 150 -3.03 -2.17 -3.40
CA LEU A 150 -1.66 -1.73 -3.70
C LEU A 150 -1.42 -1.35 -5.15
N ILE A 151 -2.04 -2.05 -6.10
CA ILE A 151 -1.72 -1.93 -7.53
C ILE A 151 -2.89 -1.31 -8.29
N GLU A 152 -2.57 -0.32 -9.12
CA GLU A 152 -3.51 0.36 -10.00
C GLU A 152 -3.88 -0.51 -11.20
N GLY A 153 -5.17 -0.53 -11.54
CA GLY A 153 -5.70 -1.21 -12.71
C GLY A 153 -6.89 -2.12 -12.38
N HIS A 154 -7.46 -2.73 -13.43
CA HIS A 154 -8.53 -3.70 -13.26
C HIS A 154 -7.94 -5.02 -12.69
N PRO A 155 -8.46 -5.59 -11.59
CA PRO A 155 -7.80 -6.70 -10.87
C PRO A 155 -7.48 -7.90 -11.73
N ARG A 156 -8.41 -8.31 -12.61
CA ARG A 156 -8.18 -9.42 -13.54
C ARG A 156 -6.98 -9.17 -14.46
N HIS A 157 -6.81 -7.93 -14.91
CA HIS A 157 -5.69 -7.55 -15.75
C HIS A 157 -4.40 -7.55 -14.91
N VAL A 158 -4.45 -7.00 -13.70
CA VAL A 158 -3.28 -6.98 -12.80
C VAL A 158 -2.84 -8.40 -12.46
N LEU A 159 -3.75 -9.30 -12.11
CA LEU A 159 -3.44 -10.71 -11.85
C LEU A 159 -2.81 -11.38 -13.08
N ALA A 160 -3.37 -11.19 -14.27
CA ALA A 160 -2.78 -11.73 -15.50
C ALA A 160 -1.36 -11.18 -15.78
N ILE A 161 -1.08 -9.93 -15.42
CA ILE A 161 0.28 -9.37 -15.46
C ILE A 161 1.18 -10.10 -14.48
N LEU A 162 0.75 -10.29 -13.23
CA LEU A 162 1.53 -10.96 -12.19
C LEU A 162 1.78 -12.43 -12.52
N ASP A 163 0.81 -13.13 -13.09
CA ASP A 163 0.95 -14.49 -13.65
C ASP A 163 2.06 -14.54 -14.70
N GLY A 164 2.07 -13.56 -15.61
CA GLY A 164 3.10 -13.44 -16.65
C GLY A 164 4.50 -13.20 -16.09
N LEU A 165 4.64 -12.45 -14.99
CA LEU A 165 5.93 -12.25 -14.32
C LEU A 165 6.41 -13.55 -13.65
N ALA A 166 5.54 -14.21 -12.90
CA ALA A 166 5.87 -15.47 -12.22
C ALA A 166 6.26 -16.60 -13.19
N ALA A 167 5.63 -16.65 -14.37
CA ALA A 167 5.96 -17.64 -15.40
C ALA A 167 7.34 -17.44 -16.04
N VAL A 168 7.80 -16.18 -16.18
CA VAL A 168 9.12 -15.85 -16.73
C VAL A 168 10.22 -16.25 -15.73
N ASP A 169 10.00 -16.03 -14.44
CA ASP A 169 10.95 -16.42 -13.40
C ASP A 169 11.16 -17.94 -13.34
N ALA A 170 10.07 -18.71 -13.44
CA ALA A 170 10.12 -20.18 -13.51
C ALA A 170 10.84 -20.71 -14.78
N SER A 171 10.76 -19.96 -15.88
CA SER A 171 11.43 -20.32 -17.13
C SER A 171 12.94 -20.01 -17.09
N ASN A 172 13.34 -18.96 -16.38
CA ASN A 172 14.74 -18.58 -16.21
C ASN A 172 15.50 -19.44 -15.18
N THR A 173 14.80 -20.16 -14.29
CA THR A 173 15.44 -21.07 -13.32
C THR A 173 15.94 -22.39 -13.95
N HIS A 174 15.66 -22.63 -15.23
CA HIS A 174 16.04 -23.84 -15.96
C HIS A 174 17.27 -23.68 -16.89
N VAL A 175 18.13 -22.68 -16.68
CA VAL A 175 19.45 -22.65 -17.32
C VAL A 175 20.47 -23.28 -16.39
N GLY A 176 20.58 -24.61 -16.49
CA GLY A 176 21.66 -25.41 -15.89
C GLY A 176 23.04 -25.10 -16.49
N PRO A 177 24.11 -25.66 -15.90
CA PRO A 177 24.27 -27.12 -15.78
C PRO A 177 23.98 -27.70 -14.39
#